data_AF-A0A227J5K1-F1
#
_entry.id   AF-A0A227J5K1-F1
#
_cell.length_a   1.000
_cell.length_b   1.000
_cell.length_c   1.000
_cell.angle_alpha   90.00
_cell.angle_beta   90.00
_cell.angle_gamma   90.00
#
_symmetry.space_group_name_H-M   'P 1'
#
loop_
_entity.id
_entity.type
_entity.pdbx_description
1 polymer ?
#
loop_
_entity_poly.entity_id
_entity_poly.type
_entity_poly.pdbx_seq_one_letter_code
_entity_poly.pdbx_strand_id
1 'polypeptide(L)' 'MLNMPAEFEQFHWMVDMVQNVDMGLVVIDRDYNVQVWNGFMTHHSGLQSHEAIGRSIFDIFPEIPPEWFKL' A
#
# COMPACT_ATOMS: atom_id res chain seq x y z
N MET A 1 14.93 -20.08 23.22
CA MET A 1 14.29 -19.08 22.35
C MET A 1 15.20 -18.90 21.15
N LEU A 2 14.72 -19.22 19.95
CA LEU A 2 15.49 -18.99 18.73
C LEU A 2 15.61 -17.48 18.54
N ASN A 3 16.82 -16.95 18.64
CA ASN A 3 17.07 -15.54 18.38
C ASN A 3 16.84 -15.32 16.87
N MET A 4 15.74 -14.68 16.50
CA MET A 4 15.51 -14.30 15.11
C MET A 4 16.64 -13.34 14.68
N PRO A 5 17.17 -13.44 13.45
CA PRO A 5 18.20 -12.53 12.97
C PRO A 5 17.72 -11.09 13.15
N ALA A 6 18.60 -10.19 13.61
CA ALA A 6 18.23 -8.79 13.85
C ALA A 6 17.65 -8.10 12.60
N GLU A 7 17.99 -8.58 11.39
CA GLU A 7 17.39 -8.11 10.13
C GLU A 7 15.89 -8.42 10.03
N PHE A 8 15.44 -9.54 10.59
CA PHE A 8 14.04 -9.98 10.55
C PHE A 8 13.17 -9.14 11.49
N GLU A 9 13.66 -8.89 12.70
CA GLU A 9 13.06 -7.92 13.64
C GLU A 9 13.00 -6.53 13.01
N GLN A 10 14.05 -6.13 12.28
CA GLN A 10 14.07 -4.84 11.60
C GLN A 10 13.01 -4.72 10.49
N PHE A 11 12.85 -5.78 9.71
CA PHE A 11 11.85 -5.82 8.67
C PHE A 11 10.41 -5.78 9.24
N HIS A 12 10.14 -6.53 10.31
CA HIS A 12 8.83 -6.57 10.96
C HIS A 12 8.39 -5.21 11.49
N TRP A 13 9.24 -4.46 12.21
CA TRP A 13 8.83 -3.16 12.73
C TRP A 13 8.51 -2.16 11.63
N MET A 14 9.22 -2.25 10.50
CA MET A 14 9.00 -1.34 9.36
C MET A 14 7.65 -1.62 8.71
N VAL A 15 7.30 -2.90 8.52
CA VAL A 15 5.98 -3.31 8.02
C VAL A 15 4.89 -2.83 8.99
N ASP A 16 5.05 -3.05 10.29
CA ASP A 16 4.07 -2.64 11.30
C ASP A 16 3.89 -1.12 11.33
N MET A 17 4.98 -0.34 11.25
CA MET A 17 4.90 1.12 11.16
C MET A 17 4.12 1.57 9.92
N VAL A 18 4.40 1.00 8.75
CA VAL A 18 3.73 1.34 7.49
C VAL A 18 2.25 0.99 7.51
N GLN A 19 1.87 -0.11 8.19
CA GLN A 19 0.47 -0.53 8.31
C GLN A 19 -0.32 0.34 9.28
N ASN A 20 0.32 0.89 10.32
CA ASN A 20 -0.34 1.65 11.40
C ASN A 20 -0.14 3.17 11.31
N VAL A 21 0.49 3.68 10.25
CA VAL A 21 0.57 5.13 10.03
C VAL A 21 -0.81 5.70 9.68
N ASP A 22 -1.16 6.86 10.21
CA ASP A 22 -2.41 7.59 9.92
C ASP A 22 -2.40 8.27 8.54
N MET A 23 -1.79 7.63 7.54
CA MET A 23 -1.68 8.10 6.17
C MET A 23 -1.86 6.95 5.19
N GLY A 24 -2.58 7.23 4.09
CA GLY A 24 -2.71 6.30 2.98
C GLY A 24 -1.40 6.12 2.24
N LEU A 25 -0.91 4.88 2.16
CA LEU A 25 0.24 4.52 1.34
C LEU A 25 -0.20 3.53 0.25
N VAL A 26 0.07 3.89 -0.99
CA VAL A 26 -0.16 3.06 -2.16
C VAL A 26 1.12 3.03 -2.99
N VAL A 27 1.54 1.84 -3.39
CA VAL A 27 2.59 1.67 -4.42
C VAL A 27 1.92 1.17 -5.67
N ILE A 28 2.24 1.79 -6.81
CA ILE A 28 1.74 1.39 -8.13
C ILE A 28 2.90 1.05 -9.06
N ASP A 29 2.64 0.19 -10.06
CA ASP A 29 3.58 -0.05 -11.16
C ASP A 29 3.42 0.98 -12.29
N ARG A 30 4.16 0.77 -13.40
CA ARG A 30 4.16 1.67 -14.56
C ARG A 30 2.85 1.65 -15.35
N ASP A 31 2.06 0.60 -15.19
CA ASP A 31 0.73 0.46 -15.78
C ASP A 31 -0.35 0.93 -14.78
N TYR A 32 0.07 1.59 -13.69
CA TYR A 32 -0.76 2.16 -12.62
C TYR A 32 -1.52 1.12 -11.78
N ASN A 33 -1.12 -0.15 -11.83
CA ASN A 33 -1.75 -1.18 -11.01
C ASN A 33 -1.17 -1.15 -9.60
N VAL A 34 -2.05 -1.31 -8.61
CA VAL A 34 -1.69 -1.32 -7.19
C VAL A 34 -0.85 -2.55 -6.85
N GLN A 35 0.29 -2.31 -6.20
CA GLN A 35 1.22 -3.32 -5.71
C GLN A 35 1.23 -3.39 -4.18
N VAL A 36 1.00 -2.26 -3.50
CA VAL A 36 0.91 -2.18 -2.04
C VAL A 36 -0.30 -1.35 -1.65
N TRP A 37 -1.02 -1.84 -0.65
CA TRP A 37 -2.19 -1.20 -0.06
C TRP A 37 -2.12 -1.35 1.46
N ASN A 38 -1.89 -0.26 2.19
CA ASN A 38 -1.71 -0.32 3.64
C ASN A 38 -3.05 -0.35 4.41
N GLY A 39 -2.95 -0.60 5.71
CA GLY A 39 -4.09 -0.65 6.63
C GLY A 39 -4.94 0.62 6.62
N PHE A 40 -4.32 1.81 6.53
CA PHE A 40 -5.06 3.06 6.43
C PHE A 40 -6.01 3.06 5.23
N MET A 41 -5.51 2.67 4.07
CA MET A 41 -6.30 2.60 2.85
C MET A 41 -7.46 1.60 3.00
N THR A 42 -7.23 0.42 3.59
CA THR A 42 -8.31 -0.54 3.85
C THR A 42 -9.40 0.01 4.76
N HIS A 43 -9.04 0.72 5.82
CA HIS A 43 -10.02 1.27 6.76
C HIS A 43 -10.81 2.45 6.15
N HIS A 44 -10.16 3.31 5.36
CA HIS A 44 -10.78 4.56 4.89
C HIS A 44 -11.40 4.46 3.48
N SER A 45 -10.91 3.56 2.62
CA SER A 45 -11.48 3.36 1.28
C SER A 45 -12.62 2.32 1.28
N GLY A 46 -12.74 1.50 2.33
CA GLY A 46 -13.67 0.38 2.39
C GLY A 46 -13.33 -0.80 1.47
N LEU A 47 -12.11 -0.84 0.91
CA LEU A 47 -11.64 -1.94 0.04
C LEU A 47 -10.54 -2.73 0.75
N GLN A 48 -10.65 -4.06 0.71
CA GLN A 48 -9.61 -4.93 1.22
C GLN A 48 -8.39 -4.91 0.28
N SER A 49 -7.20 -5.09 0.85
CA SER A 49 -5.94 -5.10 0.09
C SER A 49 -5.97 -6.08 -1.10
N HIS A 50 -6.53 -7.28 -0.91
CA HIS A 50 -6.65 -8.29 -1.97
C HIS A 50 -7.62 -7.91 -3.10
N GLU A 51 -8.55 -6.96 -2.85
CA GLU A 51 -9.46 -6.43 -3.87
C GLU A 51 -8.84 -5.27 -4.62
N ALA A 52 -7.87 -4.58 -4.03
CA ALA A 52 -7.18 -3.43 -4.62
C ALA A 52 -5.94 -3.83 -5.43
N ILE A 53 -5.14 -4.77 -4.91
CA ILE A 53 -3.90 -5.20 -5.57
C ILE A 53 -4.18 -5.75 -6.97
N GLY A 54 -3.39 -5.30 -7.95
CA GLY A 54 -3.50 -5.67 -9.36
C GLY A 54 -4.56 -4.89 -10.15
N ARG A 55 -5.38 -4.05 -9.51
CA ARG A 55 -6.28 -3.12 -10.21
C ARG A 55 -5.59 -1.79 -10.45
N SER A 56 -6.00 -1.11 -11.53
CA SER A 56 -5.57 0.26 -11.80
C SER A 56 -6.06 1.19 -10.69
N ILE A 57 -5.19 2.09 -10.23
CA ILE A 57 -5.55 3.10 -9.22
C ILE A 57 -6.68 4.02 -9.71
N PHE A 58 -6.79 4.23 -11.03
CA PHE A 58 -7.84 5.05 -11.63
C PHE A 58 -9.21 4.36 -11.65
N ASP A 59 -9.25 3.03 -11.61
CA ASP A 59 -10.51 2.28 -11.47
C ASP A 59 -11.02 2.33 -10.02
N ILE A 60 -10.10 2.46 -9.06
CA ILE A 60 -10.41 2.55 -7.63
C ILE A 60 -10.81 3.97 -7.25
N PHE A 61 -10.04 4.97 -7.74
CA PHE A 61 -10.27 6.39 -7.50
C PHE A 61 -10.35 7.14 -8.84
N PRO A 62 -11.52 7.13 -9.51
CA PRO A 62 -11.73 7.84 -10.78
C PRO A 62 -11.54 9.35 -10.69
N GLU A 63 -11.57 9.91 -9.49
CA GLU A 63 -11.33 11.32 -9.21
C GLU A 63 -9.86 11.73 -9.32
N ILE A 64 -8.92 10.78 -9.29
CA ILE A 64 -7.48 11.06 -9.40
C ILE A 64 -7.14 11.39 -10.86
N PRO A 65 -6.65 12.60 -11.17
CA PRO A 65 -6.25 12.96 -12.53
C PRO A 65 -5.00 12.16 -12.95
N PRO A 66 -5.03 11.40 -14.06
CA PRO A 66 -3.87 10.66 -14.55
C PRO A 66 -2.64 11.54 -14.84
N GLU A 67 -2.86 12.82 -15.06
CA GLU A 67 -1.83 13.84 -15.26
C GLU A 67 -0.86 13.97 -14.08
N TRP A 68 -1.28 13.64 -12.85
CA TRP A 68 -0.41 13.73 -11.66
C TRP A 68 0.78 12.78 -11.71
N PHE A 69 0.70 11.72 -12.53
CA PHE A 69 1.74 10.71 -12.66
C PHE A 69 2.55 10.84 -13.95
N LYS A 70 2.26 11.85 -14.79
CA LYS A 70 3.07 12.19 -15.97
C LYS A 70 4.32 12.94 -15.48
N LEU A 71 5.50 12.37 -15.74
CA LEU A 71 6.79 13.02 -15.49
C LEU A 71 7.05 14.19 -16.46
#